data_AF-A0A9D0Y1M7-F1
#
_entry.id   AF-A0A9D0Y1M7-F1
#
_cell.length_a   1.000
_cell.length_b   1.000
_cell.length_c   1.000
_cell.angle_alpha   90.00
_cell.angle_beta   90.00
_cell.angle_gamma   90.00
#
_symmetry.space_group_name_H-M   'P 1'
#
loop_
_entity.id
_entity.type
_entity.pdbx_description
1 polymer ?
#
loop_
_entity_poly.entity_id
_entity_poly.type
_entity_poly.pdbx_seq_one_letter_code
_entity_poly.pdbx_strand_id
1 'polypeptide(L)' 'MVNLKEIARICGVSVATVSNVINDKHNVGEKTRKKVLDVVKQTGYQPNYFAQGMRKEKSK' A
#
# COMPACT_ATOMS: atom_id res chain seq x y z
N MET A 1 -10.23 7.25 9.81
CA MET A 1 -9.93 6.75 8.44
C MET A 1 -8.52 6.19 8.48
N VAL A 2 -8.33 4.93 8.12
CA VAL A 2 -6.99 4.31 8.13
C VAL A 2 -6.24 4.75 6.89
N ASN A 3 -5.02 5.25 7.07
CA ASN A 3 -4.19 5.83 6.01
C ASN A 3 -2.93 4.96 5.83
N LEU A 4 -2.20 5.09 4.71
CA LEU A 4 -0.94 4.32 4.53
C LEU A 4 0.06 4.53 5.67
N LYS A 5 0.09 5.73 6.28
CA LYS A 5 0.96 6.05 7.44
C LYS A 5 0.64 5.18 8.66
N GLU A 6 -0.63 4.92 8.92
CA GLU A 6 -1.08 4.08 10.03
C GLU A 6 -0.66 2.62 9.79
N ILE A 7 -0.94 2.10 8.59
CA ILE A 7 -0.57 0.73 8.20
C ILE A 7 0.94 0.54 8.28
N ALA A 8 1.71 1.54 7.85
CA ALA A 8 3.17 1.55 7.94
C ALA A 8 3.64 1.48 9.41
N ARG A 9 3.02 2.26 10.30
CA ARG A 9 3.32 2.26 11.73
C ARG A 9 3.00 0.92 12.40
N ILE A 10 1.83 0.33 12.10
CA ILE A 10 1.41 -0.98 12.62
C ILE A 10 2.34 -2.09 12.14
N CYS A 11 2.74 -2.05 10.87
CA CYS A 11 3.63 -3.06 10.30
C CYS A 11 5.10 -2.87 10.70
N GLY A 12 5.48 -1.70 11.20
CA GLY A 12 6.87 -1.33 11.50
C GLY A 12 7.70 -1.09 10.24
N VAL A 13 7.08 -0.59 9.17
CA VAL A 13 7.73 -0.38 7.88
C VAL A 13 7.53 1.05 7.40
N SER A 14 8.24 1.44 6.33
CA SER A 14 8.04 2.75 5.72
C SER A 14 6.75 2.82 4.92
N VAL A 15 6.18 4.03 4.80
CA VAL A 15 5.04 4.32 3.91
C VAL A 15 5.35 3.91 2.47
N ALA A 16 6.60 4.08 2.03
CA ALA A 16 7.08 3.62 0.74
C ALA A 16 6.97 2.09 0.59
N THR A 17 7.25 1.32 1.64
CA THR A 17 7.11 -0.14 1.65
C THR A 17 5.66 -0.56 1.50
N VAL A 18 4.75 0.07 2.25
CA VAL A 18 3.29 -0.18 2.12
C VAL A 18 2.81 0.18 0.72
N SER A 19 3.25 1.33 0.20
CA SER A 19 2.97 1.74 -1.17
C SER A 19 3.49 0.71 -2.18
N ASN A 20 4.73 0.22 -2.02
CA ASN A 20 5.30 -0.80 -2.90
C ASN A 20 4.50 -2.11 -2.83
N VAL A 21 4.01 -2.54 -1.66
CA VAL A 21 3.16 -3.72 -1.51
C VAL A 21 1.83 -3.54 -2.24
N ILE A 22 1.18 -2.38 -2.06
CA ILE A 22 -0.10 -2.05 -2.73
C ILE A 22 0.06 -1.98 -4.25
N ASN A 23 1.17 -1.41 -4.72
CA ASN A 23 1.49 -1.26 -6.14
C ASN A 23 2.17 -2.50 -6.74
N ASP A 24 2.18 -3.63 -6.03
CA ASP A 24 2.79 -4.90 -6.44
C ASP A 24 4.25 -4.78 -6.94
N LYS A 25 5.04 -3.90 -6.31
CA LYS A 25 6.46 -3.74 -6.65
C LYS A 25 7.32 -4.81 -5.96
N HIS A 26 8.24 -5.40 -6.70
CA HIS A 26 9.16 -6.48 -6.28
C HIS A 26 10.21 -6.10 -5.22
N ASN A 27 10.09 -4.94 -4.58
CA ASN A 27 11.10 -4.41 -3.66
C ASN A 27 10.78 -4.67 -2.17
N VAL A 28 9.89 -5.63 -1.88
CA VAL A 28 9.42 -5.93 -0.52
C VAL A 28 9.44 -7.43 -0.29
N GLY A 29 10.11 -7.87 0.77
CA GLY A 29 10.16 -9.28 1.15
C GLY A 29 8.78 -9.86 1.46
N GLU A 30 8.59 -11.15 1.15
CA GLU A 30 7.29 -11.83 1.27
C GLU A 30 6.70 -11.75 2.69
N LYS A 31 7.55 -11.87 3.73
CA LYS A 31 7.12 -11.70 5.14
C LYS A 31 6.44 -10.34 5.36
N THR A 32 7.07 -9.28 4.87
CA THR A 32 6.56 -7.91 5.01
C THR A 32 5.32 -7.69 4.18
N ARG A 33 5.31 -8.18 2.92
CA ARG A 33 4.14 -8.14 2.05
C ARG A 33 2.93 -8.80 2.73
N LYS A 34 3.10 -9.99 3.29
CA LYS A 34 2.03 -10.74 3.95
C LYS A 34 1.50 -9.98 5.17
N LYS A 35 2.39 -9.41 5.99
CA LYS A 35 2.02 -8.60 7.17
C LYS A 35 1.22 -7.34 6.78
N VAL A 36 1.67 -6.64 5.74
CA VAL A 36 0.98 -5.44 5.23
C VAL A 36 -0.39 -5.81 4.66
N LEU A 37 -0.49 -6.84 3.83
CA LEU A 37 -1.76 -7.31 3.27
C LEU A 37 -2.77 -7.73 4.35
N ASP A 38 -2.28 -8.34 5.42
CA ASP A 38 -3.11 -8.75 6.56
C ASP A 38 -3.69 -7.54 7.30
N VAL A 39 -2.85 -6.56 7.63
CA VAL A 39 -3.28 -5.30 8.27
C VAL A 39 -4.21 -4.51 7.34
N VAL A 40 -3.92 -4.45 6.04
CA VAL A 40 -4.78 -3.82 5.03
C VAL A 40 -6.17 -4.46 5.02
N LYS A 41 -6.25 -5.79 5.07
CA LYS A 41 -7.52 -6.54 5.20
C LYS A 41 -8.24 -6.21 6.50
N GLN A 42 -7.54 -6.26 7.64
CA GLN A 42 -8.14 -6.01 8.95
C GLN A 42 -8.67 -4.58 9.09
N THR A 43 -7.94 -3.61 8.52
CA THR A 43 -8.30 -2.19 8.59
C THR A 43 -9.33 -1.75 7.56
N GLY A 44 -9.68 -2.64 6.60
CA GLY A 44 -10.56 -2.30 5.50
C GLY A 44 -9.95 -1.27 4.54
N TYR A 45 -8.63 -1.10 4.54
CA TYR A 45 -7.96 -0.16 3.66
C TYR A 45 -8.04 -0.69 2.22
N GLN A 46 -8.92 -0.12 1.42
CA GLN A 46 -8.95 -0.42 -0.01
C GLN A 46 -8.06 0.58 -0.74
N PRO A 47 -6.97 0.13 -1.39
CA PRO A 47 -6.28 0.98 -2.32
C PRO A 47 -7.25 1.33 -3.44
N ASN A 48 -7.53 2.62 -3.58
CA ASN A 48 -8.42 3.12 -4.62
C ASN A 48 -7.72 2.94 -5.97
N TYR A 49 -7.90 1.78 -6.61
CA TYR A 49 -7.35 1.48 -7.94
C TYR A 49 -7.76 2.56 -8.97
N PHE A 50 -8.92 3.20 -8.78
CA PHE A 50 -9.37 4.34 -9.57
C PHE A 50 -8.45 5.56 -9.49
N ALA A 51 -7.84 5.85 -8.33
CA ALA A 51 -6.89 6.96 -8.19
C ALA A 51 -5.53 6.67 -8.87
N GLN A 52 -5.23 5.41 -9.14
CA GLN A 52 -4.01 4.97 -9.81
C GLN A 52 -4.09 5.18 -11.34
N GLY A 53 -5.29 5.06 -11.92
CA GLY A 53 -5.56 5.33 -13.34
C GLY A 53 -5.43 6.80 -13.71
N MET A 54 -6.00 7.70 -12.90
CA MET A 54 -6.00 9.14 -13.20
C MET A 54 -4.61 9.81 -13.13
N ARG A 55 -3.59 9.21 -12.49
CA ARG A 55 -2.22 9.75 -12.50
C ARG A 55 -1.42 9.39 -13.75
N LYS A 56 -1.86 8.40 -14.55
CA LYS A 56 -1.23 8.08 -15.84
C LYS A 56 -1.79 8.90 -17.01
N GLU A 57 -2.83 9.68 -16.79
CA GLU A 57 -3.46 10.54 -17.82
C GLU A 57 -3.13 12.04 -17.69
N LYS A 58 -1.98 12.41 -17.10
CA LYS A 58 -1.32 13.65 -17.54
C LYS A 58 -0.38 13.32 -18.69
N SER A 59 -1.01 13.01 -19.82
CA SER A 59 -0.39 12.99 -21.14
C SER A 59 -0.53 14.39 -21.75
N LYS A 60 0.60 14.89 -22.30
CA LYS A 60 0.83 16.16 -23.02
C LYS A 60 0.81 17.47 -22.23
#